data_AF-A0A4Y2GET0-F1
#
_entry.id   AF-A0A4Y2GET0-F1
#
_cell.length_a   1.000
_cell.length_b   1.000
_cell.length_c   1.000
_cell.angle_alpha   90.00
_cell.angle_beta   90.00
_cell.angle_gamma   90.00
#
_symmetry.space_group_name_H-M   'P 1'
#
loop_
_entity.id
_entity.type
_entity.pdbx_description
1 polymer ?
#
loop_
_entity_poly.entity_id
_entity_poly.type
_entity_poly.pdbx_seq_one_letter_code
_entity_poly.pdbx_strand_id
1 'polypeptide(L)'
;MTKERKARLLTRQSQESLDKIRAVDAAAYRRHIEAETPTLSQARRERDAEAHHLVQDSQRIHDKAINFVEAQVEMHNCGPMSIICQFCKSKNFAAERPSDGKFTCCCRKGKIKLEKPSDV
;
A
#
# COMPACT_ATOMS: atom_id res chain seq x y z
N MET A 1 -6.73 24.26 23.06
CA MET A 1 -5.98 23.09 22.53
C MET A 1 -6.30 22.94 21.05
N THR A 2 -5.31 22.97 20.15
CA THR A 2 -5.56 22.88 18.69
C THR A 2 -6.13 21.50 18.32
N LYS A 3 -7.08 21.45 17.37
CA LYS A 3 -7.78 20.23 16.92
C LYS A 3 -6.78 19.10 16.59
N GLU A 4 -5.65 19.43 15.98
CA GLU A 4 -4.57 18.49 15.64
C GLU A 4 -3.89 17.85 16.85
N ARG A 5 -3.66 18.60 17.93
CA ARG A 5 -3.02 18.08 19.15
C ARG A 5 -3.90 17.04 19.84
N LYS A 6 -5.23 17.24 19.79
CA LYS A 6 -6.22 16.29 20.30
C LYS A 6 -6.26 15.01 19.46
N ALA A 7 -6.22 15.13 18.14
CA ALA A 7 -6.18 13.98 17.23
C ALA A 7 -4.96 13.09 17.47
N ARG A 8 -3.75 13.68 17.55
CA ARG A 8 -2.51 12.92 17.83
C ARG A 8 -2.56 12.19 19.18
N LEU A 9 -3.14 12.82 20.20
CA LEU A 9 -3.29 12.21 21.52
C LEU A 9 -4.22 10.99 21.48
N LEU A 10 -5.35 11.09 20.77
CA LEU A 10 -6.31 10.00 20.60
C LEU A 10 -5.71 8.83 19.80
N THR A 11 -4.96 9.13 18.73
CA THR A 11 -4.24 8.11 17.96
C THR A 11 -3.21 7.38 18.84
N ARG A 12 -2.44 8.13 19.65
CA ARG A 12 -1.48 7.52 20.58
C ARG A 12 -2.17 6.66 21.63
N GLN A 13 -3.26 7.13 22.21
CA GLN A 13 -4.04 6.38 23.18
C GLN A 13 -4.64 5.09 22.59
N SER A 14 -5.11 5.16 21.34
CA SER A 14 -5.58 4.01 20.58
C SER A 14 -4.45 3.01 20.30
N GLN A 15 -3.26 3.50 19.93
CA GLN A 15 -2.11 2.63 19.73
C GLN A 15 -1.66 1.96 21.04
N GLU A 16 -1.57 2.73 22.13
CA GLU A 16 -1.21 2.23 23.46
C GLU A 16 -2.22 1.18 23.97
N SER A 17 -3.51 1.30 23.65
CA SER A 17 -4.50 0.29 24.02
C SER A 17 -4.32 -1.00 23.21
N LEU A 18 -4.06 -0.89 21.90
CA LEU A 18 -3.76 -2.05 21.04
C LEU A 18 -2.48 -2.75 21.49
N ASP A 19 -1.43 -2.00 21.86
CA ASP A 19 -0.16 -2.57 22.29
C ASP A 19 -0.31 -3.34 23.61
N LYS A 20 -1.17 -2.87 24.52
CA LYS A 20 -1.50 -3.60 25.74
C LYS A 20 -2.20 -4.92 25.45
N ILE A 21 -3.17 -4.92 24.53
CA ILE A 21 -3.87 -6.15 24.11
C ILE A 21 -2.87 -7.15 23.52
N ARG A 22 -2.04 -6.71 22.58
CA ARG A 22 -0.98 -7.53 21.98
C ARG A 22 -0.02 -8.11 23.02
N ALA A 23 0.37 -7.32 24.02
CA ALA A 23 1.25 -7.77 25.09
C ALA A 23 0.60 -8.86 25.96
N VAL A 24 -0.69 -8.71 26.28
CA VAL A 24 -1.48 -9.71 27.02
C VAL A 24 -1.61 -10.99 26.21
N ASP A 25 -1.97 -10.89 24.93
CA ASP A 25 -2.13 -12.04 24.04
C ASP A 25 -0.81 -12.79 23.85
N ALA A 26 0.29 -12.06 23.64
CA ALA A 26 1.62 -12.66 23.55
C ALA A 26 2.01 -13.39 24.85
N ALA A 27 1.67 -12.82 26.03
CA ALA A 27 1.92 -13.46 27.31
C ALA A 27 1.03 -14.69 27.57
N ALA A 28 -0.22 -14.66 27.10
CA ALA A 28 -1.11 -15.82 27.15
C ALA A 28 -0.61 -16.94 26.22
N TYR A 29 -0.20 -16.58 25.00
CA TYR A 29 0.36 -17.51 24.04
C TYR A 29 1.63 -18.18 24.60
N ARG A 30 2.60 -17.41 25.12
CA ARG A 30 3.81 -17.98 25.75
C ARG A 30 3.48 -19.03 26.83
N ARG A 31 2.56 -18.70 27.74
CA ARG A 31 2.12 -19.62 28.79
C ARG A 31 1.50 -20.90 28.23
N HIS A 32 0.74 -20.79 27.13
CA HIS A 32 0.20 -21.95 26.43
C HIS A 32 1.32 -22.83 25.88
N ILE A 33 2.31 -22.25 25.17
CA ILE A 33 3.44 -23.01 24.61
C ILE A 33 4.25 -23.71 25.70
N GLU A 34 4.52 -23.05 26.81
CA GLU A 34 5.29 -23.61 27.94
C GLU A 34 4.56 -24.79 28.61
N ALA A 35 3.23 -24.79 28.61
CA ALA A 35 2.40 -25.84 29.19
C ALA A 35 2.10 -27.00 28.21
N GLU A 36 2.50 -26.90 26.95
CA GLU A 36 2.22 -27.95 25.96
C GLU A 36 3.02 -29.23 26.23
N THR A 37 2.36 -30.37 26.03
CA THR A 37 3.04 -31.67 26.00
C THR A 37 3.86 -31.81 24.71
N PRO A 38 4.89 -32.69 24.70
CA PRO A 38 5.71 -32.91 23.51
C PRO A 38 4.91 -33.31 22.27
N THR A 39 3.84 -34.09 22.43
CA THR A 39 2.96 -34.53 21.34
C THR A 39 2.14 -33.38 20.75
N LEU A 40 1.63 -32.48 21.59
CA LEU A 40 0.91 -31.29 21.13
C LEU A 40 1.85 -30.30 20.44
N SER A 41 3.06 -30.13 20.97
CA SER A 41 4.10 -29.29 20.38
C SER A 41 4.57 -29.82 19.01
N GLN A 42 4.66 -31.14 18.85
CA GLN A 42 4.92 -31.80 17.57
C GLN A 42 3.79 -31.51 16.58
N ALA A 43 2.53 -31.79 16.95
CA ALA A 43 1.37 -31.56 16.08
C ALA A 43 1.19 -30.09 15.68
N ARG A 44 1.50 -29.14 16.57
CA ARG A 44 1.50 -27.71 16.23
C ARG A 44 2.56 -27.40 15.17
N ARG A 45 3.80 -27.85 15.37
CA ARG A 45 4.90 -27.64 14.41
C ARG A 45 4.60 -28.23 13.03
N GLU A 46 3.96 -29.39 12.98
CA GLU A 46 3.53 -30.02 11.73
C GLU A 46 2.47 -29.19 11.00
N ARG A 47 1.46 -28.67 11.73
CA ARG A 47 0.47 -27.74 11.15
C ARG A 47 1.10 -26.44 10.66
N ASP A 48 2.02 -25.87 11.43
CA ASP A 48 2.72 -24.64 11.04
C ASP A 48 3.55 -24.88 9.77
N ALA A 49 4.26 -26.01 9.69
CA ALA A 49 5.02 -26.40 8.50
C ALA A 49 4.11 -26.58 7.28
N GLU A 50 2.98 -27.27 7.42
CA GLU A 50 2.00 -27.44 6.34
C GLU A 50 1.46 -26.09 5.85
N ALA A 51 1.09 -25.19 6.77
CA ALA A 51 0.63 -23.84 6.41
C ALA A 51 1.72 -23.06 5.65
N HIS A 52 2.98 -23.17 6.07
CA HIS A 52 4.10 -22.56 5.36
C HIS A 52 4.28 -23.15 3.95
N HIS A 53 4.15 -24.47 3.80
CA HIS A 53 4.21 -25.12 2.47
C HIS A 53 3.11 -24.61 1.55
N LEU A 54 1.86 -24.48 2.04
CA LEU A 54 0.74 -23.98 1.24
C LEU A 54 0.95 -22.53 0.77
N VAL A 55 1.47 -21.66 1.65
CA VAL A 55 1.78 -20.26 1.29
C VAL A 55 2.88 -20.22 0.23
N GLN A 56 3.94 -21.02 0.40
CA GLN A 56 5.04 -21.08 -0.55
C GLN A 56 4.57 -21.59 -1.92
N ASP A 57 3.74 -22.62 -1.97
CA ASP A 57 3.23 -23.15 -3.23
C ASP A 57 2.27 -22.15 -3.91
N SER A 58 1.42 -21.45 -3.16
CA SER A 58 0.60 -20.36 -3.70
C SER A 58 1.45 -19.23 -4.32
N GLN A 59 2.51 -18.82 -3.62
CA GLN A 59 3.47 -17.82 -4.14
C GLN A 59 4.16 -18.33 -5.41
N ARG A 60 4.63 -19.58 -5.42
CA ARG A 60 5.23 -20.19 -6.62
C ARG A 60 4.26 -20.25 -7.79
N ILE A 61 2.98 -20.52 -7.55
CA ILE A 61 1.93 -20.51 -8.59
C ILE A 61 1.74 -19.10 -9.12
N HIS A 62 1.65 -18.09 -8.25
CA HIS A 62 1.53 -16.70 -8.63
C HIS A 62 2.74 -16.24 -9.46
N ASP A 63 3.96 -16.51 -9.00
CA ASP A 63 5.17 -16.10 -9.69
C ASP A 63 5.33 -16.78 -11.05
N LYS A 64 4.91 -18.05 -11.18
CA LYS A 64 4.84 -18.74 -12.47
C LYS A 64 3.75 -18.19 -13.39
N ALA A 65 2.59 -17.82 -12.84
CA ALA A 65 1.50 -17.23 -13.61
C ALA A 65 1.86 -15.83 -14.12
N ILE A 66 2.68 -15.09 -13.36
CA ILE A 66 3.23 -13.80 -13.73
C ILE A 66 4.66 -13.98 -14.28
N ASN A 67 4.80 -14.79 -15.33
CA ASN A 67 5.99 -14.71 -16.18
C ASN A 67 5.91 -13.42 -17.02
N PHE A 68 6.14 -12.28 -16.38
CA PHE A 68 6.22 -11.00 -17.04
C PHE A 68 7.53 -10.90 -17.81
N VAL A 69 7.46 -11.10 -19.13
CA VAL A 69 8.60 -10.89 -20.02
C VAL A 69 8.56 -9.44 -20.46
N GLU A 70 9.41 -8.60 -19.84
CA GLU A 70 9.49 -7.17 -20.13
C GLU A 70 9.71 -6.90 -21.64
N ALA A 71 10.49 -7.76 -22.32
CA ALA A 71 10.73 -7.67 -23.76
C ALA A 71 9.49 -7.91 -24.65
N GLN A 72 8.42 -8.51 -24.11
CA GLN A 72 7.15 -8.69 -24.83
C GLN A 72 6.22 -7.48 -24.70
N VAL A 73 6.54 -6.52 -23.84
CA VAL A 73 5.75 -5.30 -23.70
C VAL A 73 6.00 -4.41 -24.92
N GLU A 74 4.94 -4.12 -25.66
CA GLU A 74 5.01 -3.19 -26.79
C GLU A 74 5.46 -1.82 -26.28
N MET A 75 6.61 -1.34 -26.79
CA MET A 75 7.12 -0.03 -26.41
C MET A 75 6.26 1.06 -27.05
N HIS A 76 5.54 1.82 -26.23
CA HIS A 76 4.84 3.00 -26.70
C HIS A 76 5.80 4.19 -26.84
N ASN A 77 5.92 4.74 -28.03
CA ASN A 77 6.71 5.93 -28.30
C ASN A 77 5.83 7.19 -28.30
N CYS A 78 6.02 8.07 -27.31
CA CYS A 78 5.28 9.34 -27.19
C CYS A 78 5.79 10.46 -28.14
N GLY A 79 6.74 10.15 -29.02
CA GLY A 79 7.43 11.08 -29.91
C GLY A 79 8.49 11.92 -29.19
N PRO A 80 9.04 12.94 -29.86
CA PRO A 80 9.96 13.88 -29.21
C PRO A 80 9.22 14.75 -28.17
N MET A 81 9.87 15.01 -27.04
CA MET A 81 9.42 15.97 -26.03
C MET A 81 9.67 17.40 -26.54
N SER A 82 8.82 17.88 -27.44
CA SER A 82 9.00 19.15 -28.16
C SER A 82 7.87 20.16 -27.94
N ILE A 83 6.73 19.74 -27.39
CA ILE A 83 5.57 20.61 -27.24
C ILE A 83 5.65 21.40 -25.94
N ILE A 84 5.51 22.72 -26.04
CA ILE A 84 5.47 23.61 -24.88
C ILE A 84 4.02 23.80 -24.44
N CYS A 85 3.74 23.55 -23.16
CA CYS A 85 2.46 23.85 -22.56
C CYS A 85 2.20 25.36 -22.59
N GLN A 86 1.04 25.76 -23.10
CA GLN A 86 0.68 27.18 -23.20
C GLN A 86 0.49 27.84 -21.83
N PHE A 87 0.06 27.07 -20.82
CA PHE A 87 -0.27 27.56 -19.48
C PHE A 87 0.95 27.64 -18.56
N CYS A 88 1.69 26.54 -18.39
CA CYS A 88 2.81 26.45 -17.43
C CYS A 88 4.20 26.50 -18.10
N LYS A 89 4.27 26.58 -19.43
CA LYS A 89 5.51 26.62 -20.23
C LYS A 89 6.43 25.40 -20.10
N SER A 90 5.99 24.32 -19.46
CA SER A 90 6.74 23.07 -19.45
C SER A 90 6.79 22.44 -20.83
N LYS A 91 7.88 21.72 -21.13
CA LYS A 91 8.02 20.86 -22.31
C LYS A 91 7.33 19.53 -22.03
N ASN A 92 6.61 18.98 -23.00
CA ASN A 92 5.86 17.72 -22.90
C ASN A 92 5.94 16.96 -24.24
N PHE A 93 5.51 15.70 -24.23
CA PHE A 93 5.39 14.88 -25.43
C PHE A 93 4.17 15.27 -26.26
N ALA A 94 4.28 15.19 -27.58
CA ALA A 94 3.18 15.53 -28.48
C ALA A 94 2.01 14.54 -28.35
N ALA A 95 2.31 13.24 -28.21
CA ALA A 95 1.30 12.19 -28.07
C ALA A 95 0.48 12.32 -26.77
N GLU A 96 1.04 12.93 -25.73
CA GLU A 96 0.36 13.15 -24.45
C GLU A 96 -0.54 14.38 -24.45
N ARG A 97 -0.57 15.16 -25.53
CA ARG A 97 -1.35 16.40 -25.61
C ARG A 97 -2.84 16.08 -25.70
N PRO A 98 -3.65 16.41 -24.68
CA PRO A 98 -5.09 16.16 -24.74
C PRO A 98 -5.79 17.18 -25.64
N SER A 99 -7.03 16.88 -26.07
CA SER A 99 -7.82 17.73 -26.98
C SER A 99 -8.06 19.15 -26.47
N ASP A 100 -8.09 19.34 -25.14
CA ASP A 100 -8.27 20.65 -24.50
C ASP A 100 -6.96 21.45 -24.32
N GLY A 101 -5.83 20.91 -24.79
CA GLY A 101 -4.51 21.54 -24.71
C GLY A 101 -3.93 21.64 -23.29
N LYS A 102 -4.55 21.01 -22.29
CA LYS A 102 -4.06 21.02 -20.90
C LYS A 102 -3.49 19.65 -20.53
N PHE A 103 -2.19 19.60 -20.27
CA PHE A 103 -1.54 18.40 -19.75
C PHE A 103 -1.99 18.09 -18.32
N THR A 104 -2.26 16.83 -18.02
CA THR A 104 -2.75 16.37 -16.70
C THR A 104 -1.78 16.73 -15.57
N CYS A 105 -0.49 16.44 -15.76
CA CYS A 105 0.55 16.69 -14.76
C CYS A 105 0.91 18.18 -14.63
N CYS A 106 1.14 18.90 -15.74
CA CYS A 106 1.57 20.30 -15.70
C CYS A 106 0.44 21.29 -15.40
N CYS A 107 -0.75 21.12 -16.01
CA CYS A 107 -1.81 22.13 -15.93
C CYS A 107 -2.72 21.99 -14.70
N ARG A 108 -2.43 21.03 -13.81
CA ARG A 108 -3.33 20.64 -12.69
C ARG A 108 -4.77 20.40 -13.18
N LYS A 109 -4.91 19.90 -14.40
CA LYS A 109 -6.21 19.63 -15.02
C LYS A 109 -6.96 18.61 -14.15
N GLY A 110 -8.22 18.89 -13.85
CA GLY A 110 -9.06 18.03 -13.01
C GLY A 110 -8.96 18.28 -11.49
N LYS A 111 -8.15 19.24 -11.03
CA LYS A 111 -8.15 19.62 -9.60
C LYS A 111 -9.35 20.51 -9.28
N ILE A 112 -10.31 19.98 -8.51
CA ILE A 112 -11.45 20.72 -7.96
C ILE A 112 -10.95 21.57 -6.77
N LYS A 113 -11.28 22.86 -6.78
CA LYS A 113 -11.13 23.70 -5.58
C LYS A 113 -12.34 23.43 -4.69
N LEU A 114 -12.15 22.65 -3.63
CA LEU A 114 -13.18 22.49 -2.61
C LEU A 114 -13.26 23.78 -1.78
N GLU A 115 -14.46 24.26 -1.53
CA GLU A 115 -14.69 25.32 -0.56
C GLU A 115 -14.27 24.84 0.83
N LYS A 116 -13.71 25.75 1.64
CA LYS A 116 -13.38 25.39 3.02
C LYS A 116 -14.68 25.09 3.76
N PRO A 117 -14.79 23.96 4.49
CA PRO A 117 -15.96 23.70 5.30
C PRO A 117 -16.13 24.85 6.29
N SER A 118 -17.28 25.50 6.25
CA SER A 118 -17.69 26.49 7.23
C SER A 118 -17.76 25.81 8.60
N ASP A 119 -17.00 26.32 9.57
CA ASP A 119 -17.11 25.89 10.98
C ASP A 119 -18.48 26.35 11.51
N VAL A 120 -19.50 25.51 11.34
CA VAL A 120 -20.78 25.60 12.07
C VAL A 120 -20.72 24.70 13.29
#